data_AF-A0A947NI88-F1
#
_entry.id   AF-A0A947NI88-F1
#
_cell.length_a   1.000
_cell.length_b   1.000
_cell.length_c   1.000
_cell.angle_alpha   90.00
_cell.angle_beta   90.00
_cell.angle_gamma   90.00
#
_symmetry.space_group_name_H-M   'P 1'
#
loop_
_entity.id
_entity.type
_entity.pdbx_description
1 polymer ?
#
loop_
_entity_poly.entity_id
_entity_poly.type
_entity_poly.pdbx_seq_one_letter_code
_entity_poly.pdbx_strand_id
1 'polypeptide(L)'
;MVANFHIPPLSPEPLFEIGNVVITNTIVNAWIAIIIFFVLGVLIYRNVKLKPGKLQNAAEFIIELVLPYFDQVTGDRKKTIKFLPIVGSIFFFVLLSNWLGLLPGTGSILFGHNPLLRPIGTDLNITLAMALVAVISSHIYGFIAIGVFAHIGKFIQIKGLISSIKKGPIAIFT
;
A
#
# COMPACT_ATOMS: atom_id res chain seq x y z
N MET A 1 35.88 -10.96 17.09
CA MET A 1 34.50 -11.50 17.04
C MET A 1 33.80 -10.78 15.90
N VAL A 2 33.91 -11.31 14.67
CA VAL A 2 33.28 -10.70 13.49
C VAL A 2 31.79 -11.00 13.62
N ALA A 3 30.97 -9.98 13.84
CA ALA A 3 29.53 -10.12 13.74
C ALA A 3 29.22 -10.59 12.31
N ASN A 4 28.93 -11.88 12.14
CA ASN A 4 28.36 -12.39 10.91
C ASN A 4 26.96 -11.78 10.81
N PHE A 5 26.87 -10.58 10.23
CA PHE A 5 25.61 -9.98 9.85
C PHE A 5 25.02 -10.88 8.77
N HIS A 6 24.11 -11.76 9.16
CA HIS A 6 23.31 -12.55 8.24
C HIS A 6 22.38 -11.56 7.53
N ILE A 7 22.87 -10.97 6.44
CA ILE A 7 22.07 -10.08 5.61
C ILE A 7 20.96 -10.95 5.02
N PRO A 8 19.67 -10.58 5.20
CA PRO A 8 18.57 -11.34 4.61
C PRO A 8 18.78 -11.43 3.08
N PRO A 9 18.81 -12.64 2.49
CA PRO A 9 19.07 -12.81 1.05
C PRO A 9 17.94 -12.20 0.23
N LEU A 10 18.18 -11.62 -0.95
CA LEU A 10 17.11 -10.96 -1.75
C LEU A 10 15.87 -11.85 -2.00
N SER A 11 16.08 -13.16 -2.10
CA SER A 11 15.02 -14.15 -2.24
C SER A 11 14.53 -14.62 -0.86
N PRO A 12 13.23 -14.86 -0.71
CA PRO A 12 12.68 -15.36 0.54
C PRO A 12 13.04 -16.82 0.80
N GLU A 13 13.31 -17.16 2.06
CA GLU A 13 13.68 -18.53 2.44
C GLU A 13 12.45 -19.45 2.47
N PRO A 14 12.50 -20.63 1.83
CA PRO A 14 11.43 -21.61 1.90
C PRO A 14 11.34 -22.21 3.31
N LEU A 15 10.12 -22.30 3.85
CA LEU A 15 9.87 -22.92 5.15
C LEU A 15 9.35 -24.35 4.98
N PHE A 16 8.35 -24.54 4.12
CA PHE A 16 7.76 -25.83 3.81
C PHE A 16 6.98 -25.77 2.49
N GLU A 17 6.72 -26.93 1.90
CA GLU A 17 5.95 -27.06 0.66
C GLU A 17 4.58 -27.63 0.97
N ILE A 18 3.51 -26.99 0.46
CA ILE A 18 2.17 -27.58 0.44
C ILE A 18 1.86 -27.95 -1.02
N GLY A 19 1.96 -29.23 -1.34
CA GLY A 19 1.76 -29.72 -2.71
C GLY A 19 2.80 -29.13 -3.65
N ASN A 20 2.35 -28.29 -4.60
CA ASN A 20 3.21 -27.65 -5.60
C ASN A 20 3.55 -26.18 -5.28
N VAL A 21 3.18 -25.70 -4.08
CA VAL A 21 3.39 -24.30 -3.64
C VAL A 21 4.41 -24.27 -2.51
N VAL A 22 5.52 -23.57 -2.75
CA VAL A 22 6.56 -23.32 -1.75
C VAL A 22 6.11 -22.16 -0.86
N ILE A 23 5.91 -22.43 0.43
CA ILE A 23 5.58 -21.40 1.40
C ILE A 23 6.88 -20.85 1.98
N THR A 24 7.07 -19.55 1.78
CA THR A 24 8.24 -18.82 2.25
C THR A 24 7.92 -18.03 3.51
N ASN A 25 8.96 -17.66 4.25
CA ASN A 25 8.81 -16.82 5.44
C ASN A 25 8.16 -15.46 5.17
N THR A 26 8.40 -14.86 4.00
CA THR A 26 7.72 -13.64 3.60
C THR A 26 6.21 -13.83 3.42
N ILE A 27 5.77 -14.95 2.82
CA ILE A 27 4.35 -15.25 2.64
C ILE A 27 3.66 -15.38 4.01
N VAL A 28 4.32 -16.05 4.96
CA VAL A 28 3.82 -16.17 6.33
C VAL A 28 3.67 -14.79 6.99
N ASN A 29 4.67 -13.92 6.86
CA ASN A 29 4.58 -12.58 7.43
C ASN A 29 3.47 -11.74 6.78
N ALA A 30 3.30 -11.86 5.46
CA ALA A 30 2.20 -11.19 4.74
C ALA A 30 0.83 -11.69 5.21
N TRP A 31 0.66 -12.99 5.43
CA TRP A 31 -0.59 -13.55 5.96
C TRP A 31 -0.88 -13.08 7.38
N ILE A 32 0.13 -13.02 8.25
CA ILE A 32 -0.03 -12.46 9.60
C ILE A 32 -0.51 -11.01 9.52
N ALA A 33 0.13 -10.19 8.68
CA ALA A 33 -0.30 -8.80 8.48
C ALA A 33 -1.75 -8.70 7.98
N ILE A 34 -2.13 -9.53 7.00
CA ILE A 34 -3.51 -9.58 6.47
C ILE A 34 -4.51 -9.99 7.55
N ILE A 35 -4.21 -11.04 8.33
CA ILE A 35 -5.08 -11.51 9.41
C ILE A 35 -5.25 -10.43 10.47
N ILE A 36 -4.17 -9.77 10.88
CA ILE A 36 -4.24 -8.66 11.85
C ILE A 36 -5.12 -7.54 11.29
N PHE A 37 -4.93 -7.12 10.04
CA PHE A 37 -5.78 -6.11 9.42
C PHE A 37 -7.24 -6.50 9.35
N PHE A 38 -7.51 -7.74 8.94
CA PHE A 38 -8.86 -8.26 8.81
C PHE A 38 -9.56 -8.30 10.17
N VAL A 39 -8.90 -8.85 11.19
CA VAL A 39 -9.44 -8.94 12.55
C VAL A 39 -9.67 -7.54 13.13
N LEU A 40 -8.69 -6.63 13.04
CA LEU A 40 -8.85 -5.26 13.52
C LEU A 40 -10.00 -4.54 12.80
N GLY A 41 -10.07 -4.66 11.48
CA GLY A 41 -11.13 -4.09 10.66
C GLY A 41 -12.51 -4.60 11.05
N VAL A 42 -12.68 -5.91 11.21
CA VAL A 42 -13.94 -6.53 11.65
C VAL A 42 -14.31 -6.11 13.07
N LEU A 43 -13.35 -6.06 14.00
CA LEU A 43 -13.60 -5.65 15.38
C LEU A 43 -14.05 -4.19 15.49
N ILE A 44 -13.45 -3.30 14.70
CA ILE A 44 -13.86 -1.89 14.63
C ILE A 44 -15.24 -1.80 13.99
N TYR A 45 -15.44 -2.40 12.81
CA TYR A 45 -16.70 -2.34 12.06
C TYR A 45 -17.90 -2.84 12.86
N ARG A 46 -17.76 -3.96 13.58
CA ARG A 46 -18.84 -4.54 14.38
C ARG A 46 -19.27 -3.67 15.56
N ASN A 47 -18.43 -2.75 16.01
CA ASN A 47 -18.63 -1.96 17.22
C ASN A 47 -18.77 -0.45 16.97
N VAL A 48 -18.97 -0.03 15.71
CA VAL A 48 -19.20 1.38 15.37
C VAL A 48 -20.49 1.87 16.00
N LYS A 49 -20.39 2.92 16.83
CA LYS A 49 -21.52 3.57 17.50
C LYS A 49 -21.43 5.09 17.34
N LEU A 50 -22.59 5.76 17.41
CA LEU A 50 -22.66 7.23 17.40
C LEU A 50 -21.87 7.86 18.55
N LYS A 51 -21.86 7.22 19.73
CA LYS A 51 -20.94 7.56 20.82
C LYS A 51 -19.75 6.58 20.77
N PRO A 52 -18.55 7.02 20.37
CA PRO A 52 -17.45 6.12 20.09
C PRO A 52 -16.96 5.42 21.36
N GLY A 53 -16.67 4.12 21.24
CA GLY A 53 -15.94 3.36 22.26
C GLY A 53 -14.43 3.63 22.19
N LYS A 54 -13.64 3.07 23.13
CA LYS A 54 -12.18 3.29 23.18
C LYS A 54 -11.45 2.93 21.88
N LEU A 55 -11.74 1.77 21.29
CA LEU A 55 -11.10 1.30 20.06
C LEU A 55 -11.51 2.11 18.83
N GLN A 56 -12.79 2.49 18.72
CA GLN A 56 -13.29 3.37 17.66
C GLN A 56 -12.61 4.74 17.75
N ASN A 57 -12.53 5.32 18.95
CA ASN A 57 -11.87 6.61 19.17
C ASN A 57 -10.39 6.60 18.77
N ALA A 58 -9.66 5.53 19.09
CA ALA A 58 -8.27 5.38 18.67
C ALA A 58 -8.13 5.28 17.14
N ALA A 59 -9.00 4.52 16.48
CA ALA A 59 -9.01 4.38 15.02
C ALA A 59 -9.39 5.69 14.32
N GLU A 60 -10.41 6.39 14.80
CA GLU A 60 -10.83 7.70 14.29
C GLU A 60 -9.71 8.72 14.45
N PHE A 61 -9.05 8.77 15.61
CA PHE A 61 -7.90 9.64 15.85
C PHE A 61 -6.76 9.39 14.85
N ILE A 62 -6.42 8.13 14.59
CA ILE A 62 -5.39 7.78 13.60
C ILE A 62 -5.79 8.25 12.20
N ILE A 63 -7.05 8.03 11.80
CA ILE A 63 -7.56 8.47 10.49
C ILE A 63 -7.54 10.00 10.40
N GLU A 64 -7.99 10.71 11.43
CA GLU A 64 -7.96 12.18 11.51
C GLU A 64 -6.54 12.73 11.43
N LEU A 65 -5.57 12.04 12.01
CA LEU A 65 -4.15 12.40 11.93
C LEU A 65 -3.63 12.24 10.50
N VAL A 66 -4.03 11.19 9.78
CA VAL A 66 -3.52 10.87 8.43
C VAL A 66 -4.22 11.68 7.34
N LEU A 67 -5.51 12.00 7.49
CA LEU A 67 -6.30 12.68 6.46
C LEU A 67 -5.70 14.01 5.94
N PRO A 68 -5.17 14.92 6.78
CA PRO A 68 -4.51 16.14 6.32
C PRO A 68 -3.30 15.89 5.41
N TYR A 69 -2.57 14.79 5.60
CA TYR A 69 -1.46 14.42 4.72
C TYR A 69 -1.95 14.00 3.34
N PHE A 70 -3.08 13.29 3.28
CA PHE A 70 -3.69 12.90 2.01
C PHE A 70 -4.35 14.09 1.31
N ASP A 71 -4.92 15.03 2.07
CA ASP A 71 -5.48 16.28 1.52
C ASP A 71 -4.42 17.14 0.82
N GLN A 72 -3.17 17.15 1.31
CA GLN A 72 -2.07 17.85 0.64
C GLN A 72 -1.78 17.30 -0.75
N VAL A 73 -2.03 16.00 -0.97
CA VAL A 73 -1.82 15.34 -2.27
C VAL A 73 -3.02 15.52 -3.20
N THR A 74 -4.23 15.39 -2.68
CA THR A 74 -5.46 15.46 -3.50
C THR A 74 -5.96 16.89 -3.72
N GLY A 75 -5.56 17.82 -2.85
CA GLY A 75 -6.04 19.20 -2.81
C GLY A 75 -7.50 19.37 -2.36
N ASP A 76 -8.19 18.28 -1.98
CA ASP A 76 -9.63 18.32 -1.65
C ASP A 76 -10.03 17.13 -0.76
N ARG A 77 -10.57 17.43 0.44
CA ARG A 77 -11.07 16.44 1.40
C ARG A 77 -12.11 15.48 0.81
N LYS A 78 -13.00 15.96 -0.06
CA LYS A 78 -14.02 15.11 -0.69
C LYS A 78 -13.38 14.08 -1.63
N LYS A 79 -12.29 14.45 -2.31
CA LYS A 79 -11.52 13.51 -3.13
C LYS A 79 -10.76 12.55 -2.23
N THR A 80 -10.08 13.05 -1.19
CA THR A 80 -9.37 12.21 -0.22
C THR A 80 -10.23 11.07 0.31
N ILE A 81 -11.45 11.37 0.79
CA ILE A 81 -12.36 10.35 1.34
C ILE A 81 -12.71 9.28 0.30
N LYS A 82 -12.84 9.64 -0.99
CA LYS A 82 -13.10 8.67 -2.07
C LYS A 82 -11.90 7.77 -2.35
N PHE A 83 -10.68 8.27 -2.21
CA PHE A 83 -9.43 7.51 -2.44
C PHE A 83 -8.92 6.77 -1.20
N LEU A 84 -9.40 7.17 -0.01
CA LEU A 84 -8.98 6.64 1.27
C LEU A 84 -9.05 5.11 1.37
N PRO A 85 -10.08 4.41 0.86
CA PRO A 85 -10.13 2.95 0.98
C PRO A 85 -8.94 2.23 0.35
N ILE A 86 -8.37 2.75 -0.74
CA ILE A 86 -7.23 2.12 -1.42
C ILE A 86 -5.92 2.66 -0.89
N VAL A 87 -5.76 3.99 -0.94
CA VAL A 87 -4.50 4.63 -0.51
C VAL A 87 -4.26 4.35 0.97
N GLY A 88 -5.32 4.43 1.78
CA GLY A 88 -5.29 4.07 3.18
C GLY A 88 -4.99 2.59 3.40
N SER A 89 -5.63 1.67 2.66
CA SER A 89 -5.32 0.23 2.80
C SER A 89 -3.85 -0.08 2.49
N ILE A 90 -3.32 0.46 1.38
CA ILE A 90 -1.91 0.27 1.03
C ILE A 90 -1.02 0.91 2.10
N PHE A 91 -1.30 2.14 2.51
CA PHE A 91 -0.53 2.86 3.51
C PHE A 91 -0.47 2.12 4.85
N PHE A 92 -1.63 1.76 5.41
CA PHE A 92 -1.72 1.06 6.69
C PHE A 92 -1.13 -0.35 6.59
N PHE A 93 -1.33 -1.06 5.46
CA PHE A 93 -0.70 -2.35 5.21
C PHE A 93 0.83 -2.26 5.21
N VAL A 94 1.41 -1.32 4.47
CA VAL A 94 2.87 -1.07 4.47
C VAL A 94 3.36 -0.76 5.87
N LEU A 95 2.67 0.15 6.58
CA LEU A 95 3.06 0.61 7.90
C LEU A 95 3.14 -0.55 8.90
N LEU A 96 2.07 -1.34 9.00
CA LEU A 96 2.04 -2.50 9.89
C LEU A 96 3.07 -3.54 9.48
N SER A 97 3.19 -3.84 8.18
CA SER A 97 4.13 -4.83 7.67
C SER A 97 5.57 -4.47 8.01
N ASN A 98 5.91 -3.18 7.93
CA ASN A 98 7.22 -2.67 8.31
C ASN A 98 7.44 -2.74 9.83
N TRP A 99 6.42 -2.42 10.62
CA TRP A 99 6.49 -2.51 12.08
C TRP A 99 6.60 -3.95 12.59
N LEU A 100 5.89 -4.89 11.96
CA LEU A 100 6.03 -6.31 12.25
C LEU A 100 7.48 -6.76 12.05
N GLY A 101 8.16 -6.25 11.01
CA GLY A 101 9.58 -6.50 10.76
C GLY A 101 10.56 -5.92 11.79
N LEU A 102 10.10 -5.08 12.72
CA LEU A 102 10.91 -4.52 13.81
C LEU A 102 10.64 -5.19 15.16
N LEU A 103 9.66 -6.11 15.23
CA LEU A 103 9.31 -6.75 16.48
C LEU A 103 10.41 -7.73 16.95
N PRO A 104 10.66 -7.82 18.27
CA PRO A 104 11.56 -8.83 18.81
C PRO A 104 11.02 -10.21 18.44
N GLY A 105 11.79 -10.96 17.65
CA GLY A 105 11.39 -12.26 17.10
C GLY A 105 11.48 -12.35 15.59
N THR A 106 11.42 -11.22 14.86
CA THR A 106 11.69 -11.22 13.42
C THR A 106 13.18 -11.38 13.14
N GLY A 107 13.54 -12.41 12.37
CA GLY A 107 14.93 -12.81 12.15
C GLY A 107 15.58 -13.58 13.31
N SER A 108 14.91 -13.70 14.46
CA SER A 108 15.44 -14.41 15.64
C SER A 108 14.72 -15.73 15.94
N ILE A 109 13.43 -15.84 15.62
CA ILE A 109 12.67 -17.08 15.76
C ILE A 109 12.96 -17.95 14.53
N LEU A 110 13.64 -19.07 14.76
CA LEU A 110 14.01 -20.02 13.70
C LEU A 110 12.97 -21.14 13.61
N PHE A 111 12.61 -21.49 12.39
CA PHE A 111 11.86 -22.71 12.07
C PHE A 111 12.78 -23.61 11.26
N GLY A 112 13.37 -24.61 11.91
CA GLY A 112 14.50 -25.34 11.35
C GLY A 112 15.74 -24.44 11.28
N HIS A 113 16.28 -24.22 10.08
CA HIS A 113 17.47 -23.39 9.84
C HIS A 113 17.13 -21.98 9.35
N ASN A 114 15.86 -21.72 9.00
CA ASN A 114 15.42 -20.47 8.39
C ASN A 114 14.62 -19.62 9.39
N PRO A 115 14.73 -18.29 9.36
CA PRO A 115 13.90 -17.43 10.19
C PRO A 115 12.44 -17.54 9.79
N LEU A 116 11.57 -17.77 10.77
CA LEU A 116 10.11 -17.89 10.58
C LEU A 116 9.51 -16.58 10.07
N LEU A 117 9.93 -15.46 10.67
CA LEU A 117 9.48 -14.13 10.31
C LEU A 117 10.64 -13.33 9.79
N ARG A 118 10.38 -12.60 8.71
CA ARG A 118 11.34 -11.75 8.03
C ARG A 118 10.68 -10.41 7.67
N PRO A 119 11.38 -9.27 7.77
CA PRO A 119 10.81 -7.98 7.39
C PRO A 119 10.37 -7.99 5.92
N ILE A 120 9.11 -7.65 5.67
CA ILE A 120 8.51 -7.68 4.31
C ILE A 120 9.30 -6.83 3.30
N GLY A 121 9.82 -5.67 3.71
CA GLY A 121 10.59 -4.77 2.85
C GLY A 121 11.93 -5.32 2.37
N THR A 122 12.36 -6.48 2.86
CA THR A 122 13.59 -7.14 2.39
C THR A 122 13.33 -8.14 1.26
N ASP A 123 12.07 -8.41 0.91
CA ASP A 123 11.68 -9.25 -0.23
C ASP A 123 11.30 -8.37 -1.42
N LEU A 124 12.02 -8.56 -2.52
CA LEU A 124 11.79 -7.80 -3.75
C LEU A 124 10.41 -8.11 -4.36
N ASN A 125 9.92 -9.35 -4.25
CA ASN A 125 8.67 -9.77 -4.88
C ASN A 125 7.47 -9.04 -4.28
N ILE A 126 7.44 -8.88 -2.95
CA ILE A 126 6.36 -8.14 -2.29
C ILE A 126 6.43 -6.66 -2.64
N THR A 127 7.63 -6.07 -2.63
CA THR A 127 7.82 -4.67 -2.99
C THR A 127 7.38 -4.38 -4.43
N LEU A 128 7.75 -5.24 -5.38
CA LEU A 128 7.32 -5.16 -6.77
C LEU A 128 5.81 -5.34 -6.92
N ALA A 129 5.22 -6.35 -6.25
CA ALA A 129 3.78 -6.58 -6.30
C ALA A 129 2.99 -5.36 -5.79
N MET A 130 3.41 -4.76 -4.68
CA MET A 130 2.78 -3.57 -4.12
C MET A 130 2.93 -2.35 -5.03
N ALA A 131 4.11 -2.16 -5.64
CA ALA A 131 4.33 -1.10 -6.62
C ALA A 131 3.42 -1.27 -7.84
N LEU A 132 3.30 -2.48 -8.39
CA LEU A 132 2.42 -2.77 -9.52
C LEU A 132 0.95 -2.53 -9.16
N VAL A 133 0.50 -3.00 -8.00
CA VAL A 133 -0.88 -2.76 -7.53
C VAL A 133 -1.15 -1.27 -7.38
N ALA A 134 -0.23 -0.50 -6.81
CA ALA A 134 -0.38 0.95 -6.67
C ALA A 134 -0.45 1.67 -8.04
N VAL A 135 0.43 1.32 -8.97
CA VAL A 135 0.47 1.90 -10.32
C VAL A 135 -0.81 1.57 -11.09
N ILE A 136 -1.23 0.30 -11.10
CA ILE A 136 -2.44 -0.14 -11.80
C ILE A 136 -3.67 0.53 -11.18
N SER A 137 -3.78 0.56 -9.85
CA SER A 137 -4.88 1.21 -9.15
C SER A 137 -4.96 2.69 -9.48
N SER A 138 -3.82 3.39 -9.54
CA SER A 138 -3.76 4.80 -9.93
C SER A 138 -4.35 5.04 -11.32
N HIS A 139 -4.01 4.20 -12.31
CA HIS A 139 -4.54 4.32 -13.67
C HIS A 139 -6.04 4.02 -13.73
N ILE A 140 -6.49 2.93 -13.09
CA ILE A 140 -7.92 2.57 -13.03
C ILE A 140 -8.74 3.72 -12.47
N TYR A 141 -8.30 4.32 -11.37
CA TYR A 141 -8.99 5.45 -10.77
C TYR A 141 -8.88 6.74 -11.59
N GLY A 142 -7.75 6.96 -12.24
CA GLY A 142 -7.59 8.04 -13.22
C GLY A 142 -8.62 7.95 -14.35
N PHE A 143 -8.90 6.73 -14.83
CA PHE A 143 -9.93 6.47 -15.82
C PHE A 143 -11.34 6.65 -15.26
N ILE A 144 -11.63 6.15 -14.05
CA ILE A 144 -12.96 6.27 -13.44
C ILE A 144 -13.30 7.73 -13.10
N ALA A 145 -12.34 8.51 -12.58
CA ALA A 145 -12.61 9.86 -12.08
C ALA A 145 -12.80 10.91 -13.19
N ILE A 146 -12.16 10.73 -14.35
CA ILE A 146 -12.09 11.77 -15.40
C ILE A 146 -12.57 11.22 -16.77
N GLY A 147 -12.62 9.91 -16.94
CA GLY A 147 -12.91 9.24 -18.21
C GLY A 147 -11.63 8.88 -19.00
N VAL A 148 -11.67 7.76 -19.72
CA VAL A 148 -10.51 7.20 -20.45
C VAL A 148 -9.88 8.21 -21.41
N PHE A 149 -10.70 8.86 -22.24
CA PHE A 149 -10.21 9.82 -23.25
C PHE A 149 -9.67 11.10 -22.63
N ALA A 150 -10.26 11.57 -21.54
CA ALA A 150 -9.77 12.75 -20.84
C ALA A 150 -8.48 12.46 -20.05
N HIS A 151 -8.33 11.23 -19.53
CA HIS A 151 -7.10 10.79 -18.87
C HIS A 151 -5.93 10.69 -19.85
N ILE A 152 -6.11 10.03 -21.01
CA ILE A 152 -5.08 9.94 -22.06
C ILE A 152 -4.74 11.33 -22.62
N GLY A 153 -5.75 12.19 -22.78
CA GLY A 153 -5.56 13.58 -23.22
C GLY A 153 -4.73 14.46 -22.29
N LYS A 154 -4.43 14.03 -21.05
CA LYS A 154 -3.47 14.69 -20.15
C LYS A 154 -2.03 14.31 -20.45
N PHE A 155 -1.77 13.10 -20.93
CA PHE A 155 -0.42 12.65 -21.30
C PHE A 155 -0.03 13.10 -22.70
N ILE A 156 -1.00 13.07 -23.62
CA ILE A 156 -0.83 13.56 -24.97
C ILE A 156 -1.79 14.74 -25.14
N GLN A 157 -1.27 15.97 -25.17
CA GLN A 157 -2.07 17.20 -25.35
C GLN A 157 -2.57 17.33 -26.80
N ILE A 158 -3.31 16.35 -27.31
CA ILE A 158 -3.84 16.33 -28.70
C ILE A 158 -4.71 17.58 -28.94
N LYS A 159 -5.49 18.00 -27.93
CA LYS A 159 -6.31 19.22 -28.00
C LYS A 159 -5.46 20.50 -28.10
N GLY A 160 -4.38 20.60 -27.33
CA GLY A 160 -3.43 21.73 -27.40
C GLY A 160 -2.72 21.78 -28.75
N LEU A 161 -2.29 20.62 -29.26
CA LEU A 161 -1.61 20.50 -30.56
C LEU A 161 -2.52 20.95 -31.72
N ILE A 162 -3.78 20.49 -31.75
CA ILE A 162 -4.75 20.87 -32.80
C ILE A 162 -5.13 22.35 -32.69
N SER A 163 -5.31 22.86 -31.46
CA SER A 163 -5.58 24.29 -31.23
C SER A 163 -4.41 25.18 -31.69
N SER A 164 -3.18 24.72 -31.48
CA SER A 164 -1.97 25.43 -31.89
C SER A 164 -1.81 25.55 -33.41
N ILE A 165 -2.25 24.55 -34.17
CA ILE A 165 -2.24 24.60 -35.65
C ILE A 165 -3.25 25.65 -36.14
N LYS A 166 -4.36 25.86 -35.41
CA LYS A 166 -5.45 26.74 -35.84
C LYS A 166 -5.36 28.18 -35.30
N LYS A 167 -4.70 28.40 -34.16
CA LYS A 167 -4.60 29.70 -33.46
C LYS A 167 -3.16 30.20 -33.25
N GLY A 168 -2.17 29.49 -33.77
CA GLY A 168 -0.74 29.81 -33.60
C GLY A 168 -0.12 29.21 -32.33
N PRO A 169 1.23 29.25 -32.19
CA PRO A 169 1.99 28.56 -31.14
C PRO A 169 1.67 29.01 -29.71
N ILE A 170 1.07 30.18 -29.54
CA ILE A 170 0.72 30.77 -28.24
C ILE A 170 -0.47 30.03 -27.59
N ALA A 171 -1.32 29.38 -28.38
CA ALA A 171 -2.51 28.65 -27.91
C ALA A 171 -2.19 27.32 -27.19
N ILE A 172 -0.91 26.93 -27.07
CA ILE A 172 -0.48 25.76 -26.28
C ILE A 172 -0.34 26.14 -24.79
N PHE A 173 -0.07 27.41 -24.49
CA PHE A 173 0.25 27.88 -23.14
C PHE A 173 -0.93 28.56 -22.42
N THR A 174 -2.08 28.69 -23.09
CA THR A 174 -3.34 29.22 -22.52
C THR A 174 -4.37 28.12 -22.42
#